data_AF-A0A7N0V6R5-F1
#
_entry.id   AF-A0A7N0V6R5-F1
#
_cell.length_a   1.000
_cell.length_b   1.000
_cell.length_c   1.000
_cell.angle_alpha   90.00
_cell.angle_beta   90.00
_cell.angle_gamma   90.00
#
_symmetry.space_group_name_H-M   'P 1'
#
loop_
_entity.id
_entity.type
_entity.pdbx_description
1 polymer ?
#
loop_
_entity_poly.entity_id
_entity_poly.type
_entity_poly.pdbx_seq_one_letter_code
_entity_poly.pdbx_strand_id
1 'polypeptide(L)'
;MSRDDYEEVSRKVLNLFEFGQHIASQHGLILVDTKYEFGKAPDGTILLIDEVHTPYSSRNWTASLYECIRKGLEPENVNKEFLRMWFKEHCNPYEDKVLPDDPKGLVTEL
;
A
#
# COMPACT_ATOMS: atom_id res chain seq x y z
N MET A 1 21.86 -0.39 -8.59
CA MET A 1 20.90 -0.29 -9.71
C MET A 1 21.48 0.68 -10.73
N SER A 2 21.62 0.27 -11.99
CA SER A 2 22.02 1.18 -13.08
C SER A 2 20.85 2.07 -13.54
N ARG A 3 21.11 3.03 -14.42
CA ARG A 3 20.02 3.80 -15.07
C ARG A 3 19.10 2.90 -15.88
N ASP A 4 19.68 1.99 -16.66
CA ASP A 4 18.91 1.05 -17.50
C ASP A 4 18.03 0.13 -16.63
N ASP A 5 18.55 -0.34 -15.49
CA ASP A 5 17.77 -1.13 -14.53
C ASP A 5 16.57 -0.32 -14.00
N TYR A 6 16.79 0.95 -13.64
CA TYR A 6 15.73 1.83 -13.15
C TYR A 6 14.64 2.07 -14.20
N GLU A 7 15.03 2.33 -15.45
CA GLU A 7 14.09 2.56 -16.55
C GLU A 7 13.28 1.30 -16.86
N GLU A 8 13.90 0.12 -16.84
CA GLU A 8 13.21 -1.15 -17.00
C GLU A 8 12.19 -1.39 -15.87
N VAL A 9 12.62 -1.26 -14.61
CA VAL A 9 11.74 -1.48 -13.44
C VAL A 9 10.59 -0.48 -13.44
N SER A 10 10.87 0.81 -13.69
CA SER A 10 9.84 1.86 -13.72
C SER A 10 8.76 1.55 -14.75
N ARG A 11 9.15 1.13 -15.96
CA ARG A 11 8.20 0.73 -17.00
C ARG A 11 7.37 -0.49 -16.57
N LYS A 12 7.98 -1.51 -15.97
CA LYS A 12 7.24 -2.70 -15.49
C LYS A 12 6.26 -2.33 -14.36
N VAL A 13 6.68 -1.50 -13.40
CA VAL A 13 5.85 -1.01 -12.30
C VAL A 13 4.62 -0.28 -12.82
N LEU A 14 4.80 0.66 -13.75
CA LEU A 14 3.68 1.44 -14.29
C LEU A 14 2.70 0.56 -15.05
N ASN A 15 3.18 -0.39 -15.86
CA ASN A 15 2.31 -1.33 -16.58
C ASN A 15 1.54 -2.26 -15.62
N LEU A 16 2.19 -2.77 -14.57
CA LEU A 16 1.52 -3.59 -13.56
C LEU A 16 0.50 -2.80 -12.76
N PHE A 17 0.79 -1.54 -12.45
CA PHE A 17 -0.12 -0.66 -11.73
C PHE A 17 -1.34 -0.30 -12.58
N GLU A 18 -1.17 0.01 -13.87
CA GLU A 18 -2.28 0.22 -14.80
C GLU A 18 -3.17 -1.02 -14.90
N PHE A 19 -2.58 -2.21 -15.04
CA PHE A 19 -3.31 -3.47 -15.03
C PHE A 19 -4.08 -3.68 -13.71
N GLY A 20 -3.43 -3.46 -12.58
CA GLY A 20 -4.05 -3.56 -11.25
C GLY A 20 -5.25 -2.62 -11.08
N GLN A 21 -5.12 -1.36 -11.54
CA GLN A 21 -6.21 -0.40 -11.53
C GLN A 21 -7.38 -0.86 -12.42
N HIS A 22 -7.10 -1.42 -13.60
CA HIS A 22 -8.14 -1.97 -14.45
C HIS A 22 -8.92 -3.09 -13.75
N ILE A 23 -8.22 -4.08 -13.18
CA ILE A 23 -8.86 -5.18 -12.45
C ILE A 23 -9.64 -4.66 -11.24
N ALA A 24 -9.05 -3.80 -10.42
CA ALA A 24 -9.73 -3.22 -9.25
C ALA A 24 -11.04 -2.51 -9.65
N SER A 25 -11.02 -1.75 -10.76
CA SER A 25 -12.20 -1.04 -11.25
C SER A 25 -13.34 -1.96 -11.68
N GLN A 26 -13.02 -3.14 -12.25
CA GLN A 26 -14.02 -4.14 -12.61
C GLN A 26 -14.75 -4.71 -11.38
N HIS A 27 -14.14 -4.61 -10.20
CA HIS A 27 -14.69 -5.03 -8.93
C HIS A 27 -15.20 -3.87 -8.07
N GLY A 28 -15.34 -2.66 -8.62
CA GLY A 28 -15.85 -1.49 -7.90
C GLY A 28 -14.87 -0.89 -6.89
N LEU A 29 -13.59 -1.22 -7.03
CA LEU A 29 -12.50 -0.71 -6.20
C LEU A 29 -11.63 0.28 -6.99
N ILE A 30 -10.93 1.14 -6.25
CA ILE A 30 -9.94 2.09 -6.74
C ILE A 30 -8.60 1.71 -6.11
N LEU A 31 -7.68 1.18 -6.90
CA LEU A 31 -6.31 0.92 -6.45
C LEU A 31 -5.54 2.25 -6.40
N VAL A 32 -5.32 2.78 -5.19
CA VAL A 32 -4.72 4.11 -4.99
C VAL A 32 -3.21 4.07 -5.17
N ASP A 33 -2.59 3.05 -4.59
CA ASP A 33 -1.16 2.80 -4.66
C ASP A 33 -0.85 1.36 -4.25
N THR A 34 0.38 0.95 -4.56
CA THR A 34 0.93 -0.34 -4.18
C THR A 34 2.46 -0.29 -4.13
N LYS A 35 3.05 -1.09 -3.26
CA LYS A 35 4.48 -1.39 -3.24
C LYS A 35 4.74 -2.60 -4.14
N TYR A 36 5.83 -2.59 -4.89
CA TYR A 36 6.36 -3.77 -5.59
C TYR A 36 7.81 -3.99 -5.16
N GLU A 37 8.24 -5.25 -5.16
CA GLU A 37 9.64 -5.60 -4.96
C GLU A 37 10.18 -6.32 -6.19
N PHE A 38 11.40 -5.95 -6.58
CA PHE A 38 12.09 -6.57 -7.71
C PHE A 38 13.46 -7.06 -7.27
N GLY A 39 13.79 -8.29 -7.66
CA GLY A 39 15.11 -8.87 -7.53
C GLY A 39 15.87 -8.83 -8.87
N LYS A 40 17.20 -8.83 -8.79
CA LYS A 40 18.06 -9.00 -9.97
C LYS A 40 18.83 -10.31 -9.84
N ALA A 41 18.62 -11.23 -10.79
CA ALA A 41 19.28 -12.52 -10.83
C ALA A 41 20.75 -12.39 -11.25
N PRO A 42 21.60 -13.42 -11.02
CA PRO A 42 23.02 -13.39 -11.39
C PRO A 42 23.29 -13.19 -12.89
N ASP A 43 22.36 -13.59 -13.75
CA ASP A 43 22.43 -13.37 -15.21
C ASP A 43 22.00 -11.96 -15.64
N GLY A 44 21.60 -11.11 -14.69
CA GLY A 44 21.15 -9.75 -14.93
C GLY A 44 19.63 -9.59 -15.09
N THR A 45 18.86 -10.69 -15.10
CA THR A 45 17.40 -10.65 -15.27
C THR A 45 16.70 -9.98 -14.09
N ILE A 46 15.80 -9.02 -14.38
CA ILE A 46 14.94 -8.36 -13.38
C ILE A 46 13.65 -9.14 -13.19
N LEU A 47 13.42 -9.62 -11.97
CA LEU A 47 12.30 -10.47 -11.57
C LEU A 47 11.39 -9.72 -10.60
N LEU A 48 10.08 -9.77 -10.84
CA LEU A 48 9.09 -9.38 -9.84
C LEU A 48 9.09 -10.44 -8.74
N ILE A 49 9.16 -9.99 -7.49
CA ILE A 49 9.14 -10.84 -6.30
C ILE A 49 8.10 -10.31 -5.31
N ASP A 50 8.01 -10.95 -4.14
CA ASP A 50 7.05 -10.62 -3.07
C ASP A 50 5.58 -10.74 -3.52
N GLU A 51 4.66 -10.36 -2.64
CA GLU A 51 3.23 -10.29 -2.92
C GLU A 51 2.85 -9.08 -3.79
N VAL A 52 1.74 -9.20 -4.52
CA VAL A 52 1.25 -8.18 -5.47
C VAL A 52 -0.24 -7.96 -5.29
N HIS A 53 -0.66 -6.69 -5.21
CA HIS A 53 -2.07 -6.26 -5.14
C HIS A 53 -2.86 -6.88 -3.97
N THR A 54 -2.17 -7.14 -2.86
CA THR A 54 -2.78 -7.64 -1.63
C THR A 54 -3.16 -6.47 -0.71
N PRO A 55 -4.06 -6.67 0.28
CA PRO A 55 -4.37 -5.62 1.26
C PRO A 55 -3.16 -5.15 2.10
N TYR A 56 -2.07 -5.94 2.14
CA TYR A 56 -0.85 -5.61 2.86
C TYR A 56 0.12 -4.76 2.03
N SER A 57 0.18 -4.99 0.71
CA SER A 57 1.05 -4.28 -0.21
C SER A 57 0.36 -3.09 -0.91
N SER A 58 -0.96 -3.00 -0.85
CA SER A 58 -1.76 -2.03 -1.61
C SER A 58 -2.86 -1.36 -0.80
N ARG A 59 -3.20 -0.12 -1.20
CA ARG A 59 -4.38 0.59 -0.71
C ARG A 59 -5.48 0.58 -1.78
N ASN A 60 -6.63 0.00 -1.44
CA ASN A 60 -7.82 -0.02 -2.27
C ASN A 60 -8.93 0.77 -1.59
N TRP A 61 -9.61 1.63 -2.33
CA TRP A 61 -10.76 2.38 -1.86
C TRP A 61 -12.03 1.97 -2.60
N THR A 62 -13.17 2.11 -1.96
CA THR A 62 -14.46 2.10 -2.65
C THR A 62 -14.76 3.50 -3.21
N ALA A 63 -15.69 3.59 -4.17
CA ALA A 63 -16.12 4.89 -4.70
C ALA A 63 -16.73 5.81 -3.62
N SER A 64 -17.44 5.26 -2.64
CA SER A 64 -17.97 6.03 -1.51
C SER A 64 -16.86 6.60 -0.64
N LEU A 65 -15.82 5.80 -0.37
CA LEU A 65 -14.66 6.23 0.42
C LEU A 65 -13.89 7.36 -0.26
N TYR A 66 -13.66 7.23 -1.56
CA TYR A 66 -13.01 8.27 -2.36
C TYR A 66 -13.78 9.59 -2.29
N GLU A 67 -15.12 9.56 -2.39
CA GLU A 67 -15.95 10.77 -2.27
C GLU A 67 -15.91 11.40 -0.86
N CYS A 68 -15.80 10.59 0.20
CA CYS A 68 -15.61 11.10 1.57
C CYS A 68 -14.27 11.85 1.68
N ILE A 69 -13.16 11.21 1.27
CA ILE A 69 -11.82 11.79 1.32
C ILE A 69 -11.75 13.08 0.48
N ARG A 70 -12.35 13.08 -0.72
CA ARG A 70 -12.41 14.26 -1.60
C ARG A 70 -13.15 15.44 -0.97
N LYS A 71 -14.06 15.17 -0.02
CA LYS A 71 -14.81 16.18 0.75
C LYS A 71 -14.13 16.54 2.08
N GLY A 72 -12.96 15.98 2.37
CA GLY A 72 -12.26 16.14 3.66
C GLY A 72 -12.99 15.46 4.82
N LEU A 73 -13.81 14.45 4.54
CA LEU A 73 -14.47 13.63 5.55
C LEU A 73 -13.57 12.45 5.90
N GLU A 74 -13.58 12.07 7.18
CA GLU A 74 -12.83 10.91 7.66
C GLU A 74 -13.33 9.61 6.97
N PRO A 75 -12.45 8.86 6.30
CA PRO A 75 -12.80 7.59 5.68
C PRO A 75 -13.14 6.50 6.71
N GLU A 76 -14.07 5.59 6.38
CA GLU A 76 -14.14 4.30 7.07
C GLU A 76 -12.82 3.55 6.82
N ASN A 77 -12.04 3.29 7.87
CA ASN A 77 -10.72 2.69 7.76
C ASN A 77 -10.79 1.25 7.22
N VAL A 78 -10.47 1.06 5.94
CA VAL A 78 -10.51 -0.24 5.26
C VAL A 78 -9.17 -1.02 5.30
N ASN A 79 -8.14 -0.46 5.96
CA ASN A 79 -6.79 -1.02 5.98
C ASN A 79 -6.09 -0.69 7.31
N LYS A 80 -4.82 -1.10 7.47
CA LYS A 80 -3.91 -0.75 8.59
C LYS A 80 -3.77 0.75 8.92
N GLU A 81 -4.44 1.64 8.19
CA GLU A 81 -4.41 3.08 8.40
C GLU A 81 -5.00 3.48 9.77
N PHE A 82 -6.02 2.78 10.28
CA PHE A 82 -6.50 3.00 11.66
C PHE A 82 -5.39 2.78 12.69
N LEU A 83 -4.56 1.75 12.49
CA LEU A 83 -3.50 1.40 13.40
C LEU A 83 -2.38 2.44 13.33
N ARG A 84 -2.04 2.90 12.11
CA ARG A 84 -1.06 3.97 11.90
C ARG A 84 -1.50 5.29 12.53
N MET A 85 -2.76 5.66 12.36
CA MET A 85 -3.38 6.84 12.98
C MET A 85 -3.26 6.77 14.51
N TRP A 86 -3.64 5.63 15.10
CA TRP A 86 -3.56 5.42 16.55
C TRP A 86 -2.13 5.58 17.07
N PHE A 87 -1.15 4.91 16.45
CA PHE A 87 0.25 5.03 16.88
C PHE A 87 0.78 6.46 16.73
N LYS A 88 0.41 7.19 15.66
CA LYS A 88 0.80 8.59 15.47
C LYS A 88 0.27 9.52 16.57
N GLU A 89 -0.90 9.23 17.14
CA GLU A 89 -1.49 10.00 18.23
C GLU A 89 -0.93 9.65 19.61
N HIS A 90 -0.42 8.42 19.79
CA HIS A 90 -0.06 7.87 21.10
C HIS A 90 1.44 7.68 21.32
N CYS A 91 2.28 7.79 20.28
CA CYS A 91 3.74 7.72 20.40
C CYS A 91 4.46 8.39 19.21
N ASN A 92 5.75 8.64 19.37
CA ASN A 92 6.66 8.93 18.27
C ASN A 92 7.50 7.67 17.95
N PRO A 93 7.15 6.90 16.90
CA PRO A 93 7.84 5.66 16.59
C PRO A 93 9.29 5.84 16.12
N TYR A 94 9.73 7.08 15.90
CA TYR A 94 11.10 7.38 15.49
C TYR A 94 12.00 7.85 16.64
N GLU A 95 11.43 8.21 17.80
CA GLU A 95 12.16 8.77 18.93
C GLU A 95 11.96 7.97 20.24
N ASP A 96 10.78 7.37 20.41
CA ASP A 96 10.44 6.67 21.64
C ASP A 96 11.13 5.31 21.72
N LYS A 97 11.76 5.03 22.87
CA LYS A 97 12.48 3.75 23.12
C LYS A 97 11.55 2.56 23.34
N VAL A 98 10.33 2.83 23.77
CA VAL A 98 9.31 1.81 24.06
C VAL A 98 8.02 2.29 23.42
N LEU A 99 7.52 1.50 22.48
CA LEU A 99 6.22 1.74 21.85
C LEU A 99 5.11 1.16 22.74
N PRO A 100 3.92 1.79 22.75
CA PRO A 100 2.77 1.22 23.43
C PRO A 100 2.36 -0.10 22.76
N ASP A 101 1.78 -1.02 23.55
CA ASP A 101 1.21 -2.26 23.02
C ASP A 101 0.06 -1.97 22.04
N ASP A 102 -0.18 -2.89 21.11
CA ASP A 102 -1.28 -2.78 20.15
C ASP A 102 -2.63 -2.58 20.88
N PRO A 103 -3.46 -1.64 20.43
CA PRO A 103 -4.75 -1.39 21.03
C PRO A 103 -5.67 -2.61 20.84
N LYS A 104 -5.94 -3.33 21.94
CA LYS A 104 -6.65 -4.62 21.94
C LYS A 104 -8.04 -4.61 21.27
N GLY A 105 -8.69 -3.45 21.15
CA GLY A 105 -10.00 -3.29 20.50
C GLY A 105 -9.95 -3.01 18.99
N LEU A 106 -8.79 -2.66 18.44
CA LEU A 106 -8.58 -2.36 17.02
C LEU A 106 -8.03 -3.57 16.25
N VAL A 107 -7.47 -4.57 16.96
CA VAL A 107 -6.93 -5.81 16.36
C VAL A 107 -8.02 -6.75 15.85
N THR A 108 -9.25 -6.64 16.36
CA THR A 108 -10.40 -7.49 15.98
C THR A 108 -11.03 -7.15 14.63
N GLU A 109 -10.59 -6.08 13.96
CA GLU A 109 -11.10 -5.62 12.66
C GLU A 109 -10.19 -5.99 11.47
N LEU A 110 -9.18 -6.85 11.69
CA LEU A 110 -8.23 -7.33 10.67
C LEU A 110 -8.71 -8.55 9.89
#